data_AF-A0A0N8H4G7-F1
#
_entry.id   AF-A0A0N8H4G7-F1
#
_cell.length_a   1.000
_cell.length_b   1.000
_cell.length_c   1.000
_cell.angle_alpha   90.00
_cell.angle_beta   90.00
_cell.angle_gamma   90.00
#
_symmetry.space_group_name_H-M   'P 1'
#
loop_
_entity.id
_entity.type
_entity.pdbx_description
1 polymer ?
#
loop_
_entity_poly.entity_id
_entity_poly.type
_entity_poly.pdbx_seq_one_letter_code
_entity_poly.pdbx_strand_id
1 'polypeptide(L)'
;MMLVLPTIALSNYLKQVVFAILLFFLPLILLVHKLFSDNSVNNFTILGLNFVNKTNSDQVLVWSFLVMILPLCYLILMFYHGVTQHRIASFPIIWWLFFELFGEVFWQIREVTEEWMFYSALCSSVLIVLLFVPEFKNRRNILTKLNSTSIFEKVRFLSFMILVLLTVSFYRFIAQDILDLELLGFDLSNLIIDDLRLTVWIYGLKICLLLVLVFWFFSVNKWWKYALLSPILITIFQIRNLLNPNQDVFDEYEIIEALPLLTFLALLLIVLSKTAKDKYIFRAIFDQTVMLIERKAQRKNQKEMQRIEKAKEELHHLKRTGKETDLKKLMDLKKKLEVQLHKE
;
A
#
# COMPACT_ATOMS: atom_id res chain seq x y z
N MET A 1 -0.66 -21.18 30.77
CA MET A 1 -0.26 -20.96 29.35
C MET A 1 -1.43 -21.15 28.35
N MET A 2 -2.63 -21.56 28.81
CA MET A 2 -3.77 -22.03 27.99
C MET A 2 -4.51 -20.99 27.11
N LEU A 3 -4.33 -19.68 27.34
CA LEU A 3 -5.13 -18.63 26.67
C LEU A 3 -4.32 -17.61 25.85
N VAL A 4 -2.99 -17.71 25.82
CA VAL A 4 -2.13 -16.60 25.35
C VAL A 4 -1.92 -16.57 23.82
N LEU A 5 -1.94 -17.71 23.14
CA LEU A 5 -1.73 -17.76 21.68
C LEU A 5 -2.95 -17.33 20.85
N PRO A 6 -4.20 -17.69 21.21
CA PRO A 6 -5.39 -17.17 20.53
C PRO A 6 -5.50 -15.65 20.64
N THR A 7 -5.11 -15.07 21.77
CA THR A 7 -5.14 -13.62 21.99
C THR A 7 -4.06 -12.89 21.19
N ILE A 8 -2.85 -13.45 21.07
CA ILE A 8 -1.81 -12.89 20.18
C ILE A 8 -2.24 -12.96 18.71
N ALA A 9 -2.81 -14.09 18.27
CA ALA A 9 -3.29 -14.23 16.90
C ALA A 9 -4.43 -13.25 16.58
N LEU A 10 -5.36 -13.06 17.53
CA LEU A 10 -6.45 -12.09 17.41
C LEU A 10 -5.93 -10.65 17.40
N SER A 11 -4.92 -10.33 18.22
CA SER A 11 -4.25 -9.02 18.22
C SER A 11 -3.60 -8.71 16.87
N ASN A 12 -2.89 -9.68 16.29
CA ASN A 12 -2.28 -9.53 14.96
C ASN A 12 -3.31 -9.38 13.84
N TYR A 13 -4.44 -10.08 13.95
CA TYR A 13 -5.58 -9.90 13.04
C TYR A 13 -6.18 -8.50 13.18
N LEU A 14 -6.44 -8.03 14.41
CA LEU A 14 -6.96 -6.69 14.68
C LEU A 14 -6.07 -5.59 14.10
N LYS A 15 -4.75 -5.70 14.24
CA LYS A 15 -3.79 -4.76 13.62
C LYS A 15 -3.96 -4.68 12.10
N GLN A 16 -4.22 -5.82 11.43
CA GLN A 16 -4.47 -5.82 9.99
C GLN A 16 -5.83 -5.24 9.61
N VAL A 17 -6.85 -5.42 10.46
CA VAL A 17 -8.15 -4.80 10.25
C VAL A 17 -8.04 -3.28 10.35
N VAL A 18 -7.41 -2.76 11.40
CA VAL A 18 -7.16 -1.32 11.56
C VAL A 18 -6.37 -0.79 10.37
N PHE A 19 -5.33 -1.52 9.94
CA PHE A 19 -4.55 -1.12 8.78
C PHE A 19 -5.35 -1.10 7.47
N ALA A 20 -6.22 -2.09 7.24
CA ALA A 20 -7.12 -2.12 6.09
C ALA A 20 -8.11 -0.94 6.10
N ILE A 21 -8.69 -0.63 7.26
CA ILE A 21 -9.60 0.50 7.45
C ILE A 21 -8.86 1.81 7.12
N LEU A 22 -7.67 2.00 7.69
CA LEU A 22 -6.85 3.18 7.40
C LEU A 22 -6.56 3.32 5.91
N LEU A 23 -6.10 2.26 5.24
CA LEU A 23 -5.84 2.26 3.79
C LEU A 23 -7.08 2.60 2.96
N PHE A 24 -8.24 2.05 3.35
CA PHE A 24 -9.50 2.24 2.65
C PHE A 24 -9.98 3.70 2.73
N PHE A 25 -9.88 4.31 3.92
CA PHE A 25 -10.36 5.67 4.18
C PHE A 25 -9.34 6.76 3.87
N LEU A 26 -8.05 6.42 3.75
CA LEU A 26 -6.99 7.41 3.50
C LEU A 26 -7.27 8.35 2.31
N PRO A 27 -7.79 7.90 1.15
CA PRO A 27 -8.10 8.82 0.06
C PRO A 27 -9.18 9.86 0.41
N LEU A 28 -10.11 9.50 1.31
CA LEU A 28 -11.19 10.39 1.72
C LEU A 28 -10.69 11.56 2.56
N ILE A 29 -9.43 11.54 3.02
CA ILE A 29 -8.81 12.69 3.67
C ILE A 29 -8.80 13.91 2.74
N LEU A 30 -8.83 13.70 1.41
CA LEU A 30 -8.94 14.78 0.45
C LEU A 30 -10.22 15.59 0.70
N LEU A 31 -11.32 14.98 1.15
CA LEU A 31 -12.57 15.71 1.47
C LEU A 31 -12.43 16.69 2.64
N VAL A 32 -11.37 16.61 3.44
CA VAL A 32 -11.12 17.55 4.54
C VAL A 32 -11.01 18.98 4.04
N HIS A 33 -10.55 19.20 2.80
CA HIS A 33 -10.53 20.54 2.21
C HIS A 33 -11.92 21.20 2.15
N LYS A 34 -13.00 20.41 2.05
CA LYS A 34 -14.39 20.93 2.03
C LYS A 34 -14.82 21.54 3.35
N LEU A 35 -14.22 21.15 4.47
CA LEU A 35 -14.48 21.80 5.77
C LEU A 35 -14.06 23.28 5.77
N PHE A 36 -13.27 23.70 4.77
CA PHE A 36 -12.78 25.07 4.61
C PHE A 36 -13.56 25.87 3.55
N SER A 37 -14.48 25.25 2.81
CA SER A 37 -15.29 25.90 1.77
C SER A 37 -16.38 26.84 2.33
N ASP A 38 -17.00 26.47 3.47
CA ASP A 38 -18.27 27.09 3.92
C ASP A 38 -18.19 27.83 5.26
N ASN A 39 -17.03 27.88 5.92
CA ASN A 39 -16.95 28.47 7.26
C ASN A 39 -16.62 29.97 7.19
N SER A 40 -17.55 30.81 7.69
CA SER A 40 -17.45 32.26 7.90
C SER A 40 -16.37 32.68 8.92
N VAL A 41 -15.44 31.80 9.26
CA VAL A 41 -14.37 32.06 10.21
C VAL A 41 -13.20 32.64 9.43
N ASN A 42 -13.02 33.96 9.56
CA ASN A 42 -12.03 34.73 8.78
C ASN A 42 -10.59 34.24 8.98
N ASN A 43 -10.27 33.65 10.14
CA ASN A 43 -8.93 33.14 10.45
C ASN A 43 -9.03 31.84 11.24
N PHE A 44 -8.27 30.82 10.83
CA PHE A 44 -8.11 29.60 11.63
C PHE A 44 -6.63 29.19 11.69
N THR A 45 -6.25 28.51 12.77
CA THR A 45 -4.86 28.12 13.02
C THR A 45 -4.73 26.60 13.00
N ILE A 46 -3.97 26.05 12.04
CA ILE A 46 -3.60 24.62 12.01
C ILE A 46 -2.10 24.53 12.27
N LEU A 47 -1.70 23.75 13.29
CA LEU A 47 -0.29 23.53 13.64
C LEU A 47 0.50 24.86 13.87
N GLY A 48 -0.18 25.91 14.33
CA GLY A 48 0.43 27.24 14.54
C GLY A 48 0.50 28.12 13.29
N LEU A 49 0.06 27.64 12.13
CA LEU A 49 -0.05 28.42 10.90
C LEU A 49 -1.44 29.06 10.83
N ASN A 50 -1.48 30.39 10.69
CA ASN A 50 -2.73 31.14 10.52
C ASN A 50 -3.09 31.21 9.04
N PHE A 51 -4.28 30.73 8.70
CA PHE A 51 -4.86 30.81 7.37
C PHE A 51 -5.90 31.92 7.37
N VAL A 52 -5.81 32.83 6.40
CA VAL A 52 -6.69 34.00 6.27
C VAL A 52 -7.65 33.67 5.15
N ASN A 53 -8.90 33.40 5.49
CA ASN A 53 -9.92 32.91 4.57
C ASN A 53 -10.22 33.94 3.46
N LYS A 54 -9.37 33.95 2.43
CA LYS A 54 -9.69 34.49 1.11
C LYS A 54 -10.23 33.31 0.32
N THR A 55 -11.49 33.44 -0.07
CA THR A 55 -12.44 32.40 -0.52
C THR A 55 -12.07 31.69 -1.84
N ASN A 56 -10.80 31.39 -2.08
CA ASN A 56 -10.32 30.47 -3.13
C ASN A 56 -8.85 30.06 -2.91
N SER A 57 -8.00 30.92 -2.33
CA SER A 57 -6.56 30.61 -2.19
C SER A 57 -6.28 29.55 -1.14
N ASP A 58 -6.97 29.62 -0.01
CA ASP A 58 -6.64 28.80 1.16
C ASP A 58 -7.16 27.37 1.01
N GLN A 59 -8.33 27.20 0.37
CA GLN A 59 -8.88 25.90 0.02
C GLN A 59 -7.98 25.17 -0.99
N VAL A 60 -7.54 25.86 -2.04
CA VAL A 60 -6.62 25.32 -3.05
C VAL A 60 -5.28 24.95 -2.42
N LEU A 61 -4.77 25.75 -1.50
CA LEU A 61 -3.52 25.48 -0.81
C LEU A 61 -3.64 24.24 0.11
N VAL A 62 -4.67 24.16 0.96
CA VAL A 62 -4.93 22.99 1.81
C VAL A 62 -5.13 21.73 0.97
N TRP A 63 -5.90 21.82 -0.11
CA TRP A 63 -6.10 20.72 -1.05
C TRP A 63 -4.78 20.29 -1.68
N SER A 64 -3.96 21.23 -2.16
CA SER A 64 -2.65 20.94 -2.76
C SER A 64 -1.74 20.21 -1.77
N PHE A 65 -1.71 20.67 -0.50
CA PHE A 65 -0.97 19.97 0.55
C PHE A 65 -1.49 18.55 0.79
N LEU A 66 -2.80 18.35 0.85
CA LEU A 66 -3.38 17.03 1.05
C LEU A 66 -3.07 16.09 -0.12
N VAL A 67 -3.15 16.59 -1.35
CA VAL A 67 -2.80 15.85 -2.58
C VAL A 67 -1.32 15.46 -2.59
N MET A 68 -0.42 16.29 -2.05
CA MET A 68 1.01 15.95 -1.93
C MET A 68 1.31 14.98 -0.79
N ILE A 69 0.64 15.13 0.35
CA ILE A 69 0.85 14.29 1.55
C ILE A 69 0.33 12.87 1.30
N LEU A 70 -0.77 12.71 0.56
CA LEU A 70 -1.42 11.42 0.38
C LEU A 70 -0.52 10.36 -0.29
N PRO A 71 0.15 10.62 -1.44
CA PRO A 71 1.15 9.72 -2.01
C PRO A 71 2.26 9.36 -1.02
N LEU A 72 2.75 10.33 -0.25
CA LEU A 72 3.80 10.10 0.75
C LEU A 72 3.32 9.16 1.85
N CYS A 73 2.08 9.32 2.33
CA CYS A 73 1.49 8.38 3.27
C CYS A 73 1.44 6.96 2.68
N TYR A 74 1.00 6.79 1.43
CA TYR A 74 1.00 5.46 0.80
C TYR A 74 2.40 4.87 0.67
N LEU A 75 3.38 5.67 0.29
CA LEU A 75 4.77 5.25 0.17
C LEU A 75 5.37 4.85 1.52
N ILE A 76 5.12 5.61 2.59
CA ILE A 76 5.54 5.28 3.95
C ILE A 76 4.87 3.99 4.42
N LEU A 77 3.56 3.84 4.20
CA LEU A 77 2.83 2.63 4.56
C LEU A 77 3.33 1.41 3.76
N MET A 78 3.65 1.60 2.47
CA MET A 78 4.26 0.59 1.61
C MET A 78 5.65 0.20 2.12
N PHE A 79 6.47 1.16 2.54
CA PHE A 79 7.78 0.89 3.14
C PHE A 79 7.64 0.08 4.44
N TYR A 80 6.68 0.45 5.31
CA TYR A 80 6.50 -0.23 6.60
C TYR A 80 5.90 -1.64 6.46
N HIS A 81 5.02 -1.86 5.49
CA HIS A 81 4.30 -3.14 5.31
C HIS A 81 4.82 -4.01 4.15
N GLY A 82 5.70 -3.47 3.31
CA GLY A 82 6.30 -4.16 2.17
C GLY A 82 7.25 -5.28 2.59
N VAL A 83 7.49 -6.21 1.66
CA VAL A 83 8.48 -7.28 1.81
C VAL A 83 9.86 -6.66 2.03
N THR A 84 10.66 -7.19 2.95
CA THR A 84 11.97 -6.65 3.35
C THR A 84 12.89 -6.31 2.16
N GLN A 85 12.85 -7.11 1.08
CA GLN A 85 13.63 -6.85 -0.14
C GLN A 85 13.16 -5.63 -0.94
N HIS A 86 11.89 -5.24 -0.84
CA HIS A 86 11.33 -4.07 -1.53
C HIS A 86 11.46 -2.78 -0.69
N ARG A 87 11.70 -2.87 0.63
CA ARG A 87 11.82 -1.69 1.50
C ARG A 87 13.01 -0.81 1.13
N ILE A 88 14.20 -1.42 1.06
CA ILE A 88 15.46 -0.72 0.71
C ILE A 88 15.36 -0.11 -0.69
N ALA A 89 14.71 -0.84 -1.61
CA ALA A 89 14.55 -0.45 -3.00
C ALA A 89 13.51 0.66 -3.22
N SER A 90 12.51 0.75 -2.34
CA SER A 90 11.45 1.77 -2.43
C SER A 90 11.88 3.14 -1.91
N PHE A 91 12.73 3.21 -0.87
CA PHE A 91 13.17 4.45 -0.23
C PHE A 91 13.57 5.59 -1.20
N PRO A 92 14.33 5.34 -2.27
CA PRO A 92 14.76 6.40 -3.17
C PRO A 92 13.66 6.96 -4.05
N ILE A 93 12.62 6.18 -4.33
CA ILE A 93 11.44 6.65 -5.04
C ILE A 93 10.57 7.44 -4.10
N ILE A 94 10.49 7.05 -2.83
CA ILE A 94 9.86 7.89 -1.81
C ILE A 94 10.56 9.23 -1.75
N TRP A 95 11.89 9.20 -1.75
CA TRP A 95 12.71 10.42 -1.73
C TRP A 95 12.58 11.25 -3.01
N TRP A 96 12.57 10.61 -4.18
CA TRP A 96 12.42 11.29 -5.46
C TRP A 96 11.02 11.87 -5.65
N LEU A 97 9.97 11.10 -5.35
CA LEU A 97 8.59 11.60 -5.39
C LEU A 97 8.38 12.70 -4.35
N PHE A 98 8.96 12.59 -3.16
CA PHE A 98 8.97 13.68 -2.20
C PHE A 98 9.57 14.95 -2.83
N PHE A 99 10.73 14.81 -3.46
CA PHE A 99 11.41 15.95 -4.06
C PHE A 99 10.64 16.54 -5.25
N GLU A 100 10.05 15.71 -6.11
CA GLU A 100 9.26 16.18 -7.25
C GLU A 100 7.93 16.81 -6.81
N LEU A 101 7.28 16.26 -5.78
CA LEU A 101 6.04 16.82 -5.21
C LEU A 101 6.30 18.16 -4.52
N PHE A 102 7.39 18.27 -3.76
CA PHE A 102 7.73 19.50 -3.05
C PHE A 102 8.56 20.49 -3.88
N GLY A 103 9.12 20.09 -5.02
CA GLY A 103 9.97 20.93 -5.86
C GLY A 103 9.27 22.21 -6.29
N GLU A 104 8.01 22.11 -6.74
CA GLU A 104 7.18 23.26 -7.12
C GLU A 104 6.83 24.16 -5.93
N VAL A 105 6.53 23.56 -4.77
CA VAL A 105 6.29 24.32 -3.53
C VAL A 105 7.56 25.05 -3.09
N PHE A 106 8.72 24.41 -3.20
CA PHE A 106 10.00 25.03 -2.88
C PHE A 106 10.39 26.10 -3.89
N TRP A 107 10.02 25.94 -5.17
CA TRP A 107 10.21 26.96 -6.20
C TRP A 107 9.49 28.27 -5.84
N GLN A 108 8.30 28.19 -5.25
CA GLN A 108 7.59 29.37 -4.74
C GLN A 108 8.22 29.99 -3.47
N ILE A 109 8.96 29.20 -2.68
CA ILE A 109 9.48 29.62 -1.36
C ILE A 109 10.93 30.13 -1.43
N ARG A 110 11.72 29.79 -2.45
CA ARG A 110 13.08 30.31 -2.67
C ARG A 110 13.57 30.05 -4.09
N GLU A 111 14.54 30.85 -4.54
CA GLU A 111 15.37 30.65 -5.74
C GLU A 111 16.22 29.35 -5.68
N VAL A 112 15.59 28.21 -5.43
CA VAL A 112 16.22 26.90 -5.56
C VAL A 112 16.30 26.62 -7.05
N THR A 113 17.50 26.73 -7.62
CA THR A 113 17.71 26.48 -9.05
C THR A 113 17.44 25.00 -9.39
N GLU A 114 16.95 24.73 -10.60
CA GLU A 114 16.67 23.36 -11.10
C GLU A 114 17.88 22.41 -10.93
N GLU A 115 19.09 22.96 -10.87
CA GLU A 115 20.34 22.24 -10.64
C GLU A 115 20.38 21.53 -9.27
N TRP A 116 19.94 22.18 -8.19
CA TRP A 116 19.91 21.56 -6.86
C TRP A 116 18.95 20.39 -6.80
N MET A 117 17.82 20.51 -7.52
CA MET A 117 16.83 19.46 -7.66
C MET A 117 17.42 18.24 -8.37
N PHE A 118 18.13 18.48 -9.47
CA PHE A 118 18.85 17.45 -10.23
C PHE A 118 19.97 16.80 -9.41
N TYR A 119 20.81 17.56 -8.71
CA TYR A 119 21.89 17.02 -7.88
C TYR A 119 21.35 16.22 -6.69
N SER A 120 20.25 16.64 -6.09
CA SER A 120 19.61 15.86 -5.02
C SER A 120 19.08 14.51 -5.54
N ALA A 121 18.45 14.49 -6.73
CA ALA A 121 17.98 13.27 -7.37
C ALA A 121 19.15 12.35 -7.77
N LEU A 122 20.24 12.92 -8.30
CA LEU A 122 21.46 12.21 -8.64
C LEU A 122 22.13 11.62 -7.40
N CYS A 123 22.34 12.40 -6.33
CA CYS A 123 22.87 11.93 -5.06
C CYS A 123 22.00 10.83 -4.45
N SER A 124 20.67 10.96 -4.56
CA SER A 124 19.73 9.94 -4.11
C SER A 124 19.87 8.66 -4.91
N SER A 125 20.00 8.74 -6.24
CA SER A 125 20.24 7.61 -7.15
C SER A 125 21.56 6.87 -6.84
N VAL A 126 22.63 7.62 -6.54
CA VAL A 126 23.93 7.08 -6.12
C VAL A 126 23.82 6.43 -4.74
N LEU A 127 23.06 7.02 -3.81
CA LEU A 127 22.78 6.43 -2.51
C LEU A 127 22.02 5.11 -2.64
N ILE A 128 21.10 4.96 -3.61
CA ILE A 128 20.46 3.66 -3.93
C ILE A 128 21.52 2.64 -4.26
N VAL A 129 22.39 2.96 -5.23
CA VAL A 129 23.42 2.04 -5.70
C VAL A 129 24.31 1.65 -4.53
N LEU A 130 24.75 2.62 -3.73
CA LEU A 130 25.60 2.42 -2.56
C LEU A 130 24.92 1.65 -1.42
N LEU A 131 23.61 1.78 -1.21
CA LEU A 131 22.87 0.97 -0.24
C LEU A 131 22.65 -0.48 -0.72
N PHE A 132 22.64 -0.70 -2.03
CA PHE A 132 22.60 -2.04 -2.62
C PHE A 132 23.98 -2.73 -2.63
N VAL A 133 25.11 -2.01 -2.68
CA VAL A 133 26.46 -2.59 -2.71
C VAL A 133 26.81 -3.46 -1.46
N PRO A 134 26.49 -3.07 -0.21
CA PRO A 134 26.76 -3.87 0.99
C PRO A 134 26.04 -5.22 1.01
N GLU A 135 24.80 -5.30 0.47
CA GLU A 135 24.08 -6.57 0.33
C GLU A 135 24.77 -7.53 -0.65
N PHE A 136 25.49 -7.02 -1.65
CA PHE A 136 26.34 -7.81 -2.53
C PHE A 136 27.65 -8.24 -1.85
N LYS A 137 28.26 -7.35 -1.04
CA LYS A 137 29.56 -7.60 -0.41
C LYS A 137 29.51 -8.65 0.71
N ASN A 138 28.41 -8.73 1.47
CA ASN A 138 28.26 -9.65 2.60
C ASN A 138 27.74 -11.05 2.24
N ARG A 139 27.66 -11.39 0.94
CA ARG A 139 27.11 -12.66 0.42
C ARG A 139 28.04 -13.37 -0.58
N ARG A 140 29.36 -13.31 -0.39
CA ARG A 140 30.32 -14.07 -1.22
C ARG A 140 30.06 -15.59 -1.26
N ASN A 141 29.36 -16.16 -0.28
CA ASN A 141 28.99 -17.58 -0.24
C ASN A 141 27.61 -17.92 -0.84
N ILE A 142 26.93 -16.98 -1.54
CA ILE A 142 25.57 -17.20 -2.09
C ILE A 142 25.55 -17.35 -3.62
N LEU A 143 26.69 -17.17 -4.29
CA LEU A 143 26.83 -17.43 -5.73
C LEU A 143 26.56 -18.90 -6.11
N THR A 144 26.56 -19.83 -5.15
CA THR A 144 26.16 -21.23 -5.36
C THR A 144 24.66 -21.49 -5.12
N LYS A 145 23.88 -20.47 -4.74
CA LYS A 145 22.45 -20.60 -4.39
C LYS A 145 21.56 -19.47 -4.97
N LEU A 146 22.01 -18.85 -6.07
CA LEU A 146 21.18 -17.92 -6.82
C LEU A 146 20.21 -18.71 -7.70
N ASN A 147 19.02 -18.97 -7.17
CA ASN A 147 17.90 -19.45 -7.96
C ASN A 147 17.54 -18.36 -8.99
N SER A 148 17.39 -18.72 -10.27
CA SER A 148 17.10 -17.78 -11.38
C SER A 148 15.86 -16.92 -11.13
N THR A 149 14.91 -17.43 -10.36
CA THR A 149 13.70 -16.73 -9.92
C THR A 149 13.98 -15.47 -9.11
N SER A 150 15.08 -15.43 -8.33
CA SER A 150 15.43 -14.27 -7.50
C SER A 150 16.03 -13.09 -8.29
N ILE A 151 16.60 -13.34 -9.46
CA ILE A 151 17.17 -12.29 -10.32
C ILE A 151 16.04 -11.65 -11.14
N PHE A 152 15.13 -12.46 -11.68
CA PHE A 152 13.99 -11.98 -12.46
C PHE A 152 13.11 -11.00 -11.64
N GLU A 153 12.86 -11.31 -10.38
CA GLU A 153 12.09 -10.44 -9.48
C GLU A 153 12.77 -9.08 -9.25
N LYS A 154 14.10 -9.05 -9.15
CA LYS A 154 14.87 -7.80 -8.98
C LYS A 154 14.86 -6.96 -10.24
N VAL A 155 15.03 -7.58 -11.42
CA VAL A 155 14.98 -6.88 -12.71
C VAL A 155 13.58 -6.33 -12.98
N ARG A 156 12.53 -7.12 -12.71
CA ARG A 156 11.14 -6.68 -12.83
C ARG A 156 10.87 -5.46 -11.94
N PHE A 157 11.33 -5.51 -10.69
CA PHE A 157 11.22 -4.38 -9.77
C PHE A 157 11.94 -3.15 -10.33
N LEU A 158 13.21 -3.27 -10.72
CA LEU A 158 14.01 -2.16 -11.24
C LEU A 158 13.38 -1.53 -12.50
N SER A 159 12.91 -2.35 -13.44
CA SER A 159 12.21 -1.89 -14.64
C SER A 159 10.94 -1.13 -14.30
N PHE A 160 10.15 -1.61 -13.32
CA PHE A 160 8.99 -0.89 -12.81
C PHE A 160 9.38 0.46 -12.20
N MET A 161 10.50 0.57 -11.50
CA MET A 161 10.95 1.86 -10.96
C MET A 161 11.36 2.85 -12.05
N ILE A 162 12.07 2.40 -13.07
CA ILE A 162 12.43 3.25 -14.21
C ILE A 162 11.16 3.75 -14.91
N LEU A 163 10.15 2.89 -15.08
CA LEU A 163 8.87 3.26 -15.67
C LEU A 163 8.16 4.36 -14.87
N VAL A 164 8.11 4.23 -13.55
CA VAL A 164 7.50 5.22 -12.65
C VAL A 164 8.22 6.58 -12.76
N LEU A 165 9.55 6.58 -12.73
CA LEU A 165 10.37 7.79 -12.88
C LEU A 165 10.15 8.48 -14.23
N LEU A 166 10.14 7.69 -15.31
CA LEU A 166 9.95 8.20 -16.66
C LEU A 166 8.57 8.81 -16.86
N THR A 167 7.53 8.19 -16.28
CA THR A 167 6.15 8.66 -16.37
C THR A 167 5.99 10.07 -15.79
N VAL A 168 6.52 10.32 -14.60
CA VAL A 168 6.44 11.64 -13.97
C VAL A 168 7.40 12.63 -14.63
N SER A 169 8.55 12.21 -15.16
CA SER A 169 9.49 13.12 -15.82
C SER A 169 9.10 13.50 -17.24
N PHE A 170 8.03 12.90 -17.78
CA PHE A 170 7.67 13.02 -19.20
C PHE A 170 7.38 14.47 -19.62
N TYR A 171 6.76 15.27 -18.74
CA TYR A 171 6.46 16.69 -19.01
C TYR A 171 7.71 17.53 -19.33
N ARG A 172 8.90 17.13 -18.84
CA ARG A 172 10.14 17.87 -19.08
C ARG A 172 10.59 17.83 -20.54
N PHE A 173 10.13 16.83 -21.30
CA PHE A 173 10.41 16.70 -22.72
C PHE A 173 9.44 17.51 -23.61
N ILE A 174 8.40 18.11 -23.02
CA ILE A 174 7.46 18.98 -23.72
C ILE A 174 8.00 20.41 -23.69
N ALA A 175 8.10 21.03 -24.86
CA ALA A 175 8.49 22.43 -24.99
C ALA A 175 7.37 23.34 -24.47
N GLN A 176 7.73 24.48 -23.85
CA GLN A 176 6.79 25.40 -23.21
C GLN A 176 5.78 26.04 -24.17
N ASP A 177 6.07 26.04 -25.48
CA ASP A 177 5.29 26.76 -26.49
C ASP A 177 4.30 25.86 -27.26
N ILE A 178 4.16 24.58 -26.87
CA ILE A 178 3.25 23.64 -27.53
C ILE A 178 1.91 23.69 -26.82
N LEU A 179 0.87 24.11 -27.55
CA LEU A 179 -0.52 24.14 -27.08
C LEU A 179 -1.25 22.82 -27.38
N ASP A 180 -0.87 22.14 -28.47
CA ASP A 180 -1.64 21.01 -28.98
C ASP A 180 -0.83 19.70 -28.92
N LEU A 181 -1.39 18.69 -28.26
CA LEU A 181 -0.83 17.33 -28.23
C LEU A 181 -1.96 16.31 -28.31
N GLU A 182 -1.99 15.55 -29.39
CA GLU A 182 -2.87 14.39 -29.51
C GLU A 182 -2.12 13.15 -28.99
N LEU A 183 -2.57 12.60 -27.86
CA LEU A 183 -1.98 11.40 -27.27
C LEU A 183 -3.02 10.28 -27.27
N LEU A 184 -2.74 9.19 -28.01
CA LEU A 184 -3.61 8.01 -28.08
C LEU A 184 -5.06 8.31 -28.50
N GLY A 185 -5.26 9.33 -29.35
CA GLY A 185 -6.58 9.76 -29.83
C GLY A 185 -7.35 10.66 -28.85
N PHE A 186 -6.71 11.11 -27.78
CA PHE A 186 -7.23 12.16 -26.90
C PHE A 186 -6.58 13.49 -27.26
N ASP A 187 -7.42 14.47 -27.53
CA ASP A 187 -7.01 15.86 -27.71
C ASP A 187 -6.75 16.49 -26.34
N LEU A 188 -5.47 16.70 -26.03
CA LEU A 188 -5.05 17.33 -24.77
C LEU A 188 -5.08 18.87 -24.85
N SER A 189 -5.38 19.43 -26.02
CA SER A 189 -5.31 20.87 -26.32
C SER A 189 -6.49 21.66 -25.75
N ASN A 190 -7.62 20.99 -25.50
CA ASN A 190 -8.86 21.57 -24.97
C ASN A 190 -9.10 21.22 -23.49
N LEU A 191 -8.03 20.96 -22.74
CA LEU A 191 -8.14 20.61 -21.33
C LEU A 191 -8.26 21.87 -20.46
N ILE A 192 -8.80 21.69 -19.25
CA ILE A 192 -9.23 22.75 -18.32
C ILE A 192 -8.09 23.72 -17.92
N ILE A 193 -6.84 23.39 -18.23
CA ILE A 193 -5.63 24.14 -17.88
C ILE A 193 -4.96 24.57 -19.19
N ASP A 194 -4.84 25.89 -19.40
CA ASP A 194 -4.23 26.53 -20.59
C ASP A 194 -2.70 26.29 -20.75
N ASP A 195 -2.14 25.34 -19.99
CA ASP A 195 -0.74 24.93 -20.02
C ASP A 195 -0.66 23.42 -20.19
N LEU A 196 -0.28 22.99 -21.40
CA LEU A 196 -0.10 21.58 -21.75
C LEU A 196 0.96 20.90 -20.88
N ARG A 197 2.04 21.61 -20.54
CA ARG A 197 3.13 21.07 -19.73
C ARG A 197 2.66 20.78 -18.31
N LEU A 198 1.95 21.72 -17.71
CA LEU A 198 1.33 21.57 -16.39
C LEU A 198 0.31 20.42 -16.38
N THR A 199 -0.49 20.33 -17.44
CA THR A 199 -1.48 19.26 -17.62
C THR A 199 -0.82 17.89 -17.65
N VAL A 200 0.20 17.70 -18.50
CA VAL A 200 0.93 16.43 -18.60
C VAL A 200 1.64 16.08 -17.29
N TRP A 201 2.15 17.06 -16.55
CA TRP A 201 2.71 16.83 -15.22
C TRP A 201 1.66 16.31 -14.23
N ILE A 202 0.48 16.93 -14.17
CA ILE A 202 -0.63 16.50 -13.30
C ILE A 202 -1.07 15.07 -13.65
N TYR A 203 -1.22 14.74 -14.94
CA TYR A 203 -1.49 13.37 -15.38
C TYR A 203 -0.38 12.41 -14.97
N GLY A 204 0.88 12.79 -15.18
CA GLY A 204 2.05 12.01 -14.81
C GLY A 204 2.05 11.65 -13.33
N LEU A 205 1.73 12.60 -12.45
CA LEU A 205 1.61 12.37 -11.00
C LEU A 205 0.49 11.38 -10.65
N LYS A 206 -0.72 11.54 -11.22
CA LYS A 206 -1.86 10.64 -10.94
C LYS A 206 -1.62 9.23 -11.50
N ILE A 207 -1.07 9.12 -12.71
CA ILE A 207 -0.71 7.83 -13.33
C ILE A 207 0.39 7.14 -12.53
N CYS A 208 1.41 7.89 -12.09
CA CYS A 208 2.47 7.38 -11.22
C CYS A 208 1.91 6.81 -9.91
N LEU A 209 1.05 7.55 -9.22
CA LEU A 209 0.40 7.10 -8.01
C LEU A 209 -0.39 5.80 -8.27
N LEU A 210 -1.16 5.76 -9.36
CA LEU A 210 -1.90 4.57 -9.77
C LEU A 210 -0.98 3.37 -10.00
N LEU A 211 0.11 3.54 -10.74
CA LEU A 211 1.09 2.48 -11.01
C LEU A 211 1.69 1.93 -9.72
N VAL A 212 2.09 2.80 -8.79
CA VAL A 212 2.65 2.41 -7.48
C VAL A 212 1.63 1.63 -6.66
N LEU A 213 0.38 2.07 -6.60
CA LEU A 213 -0.70 1.39 -5.88
C LEU A 213 -1.01 0.02 -6.47
N VAL A 214 -1.11 -0.08 -7.79
CA VAL A 214 -1.35 -1.34 -8.51
C VAL A 214 -0.19 -2.31 -8.29
N PHE A 215 1.04 -1.82 -8.39
CA PHE A 215 2.22 -2.63 -8.11
C PHE A 215 2.24 -3.13 -6.66
N TRP A 216 1.90 -2.27 -5.70
CA TRP A 216 1.80 -2.65 -4.30
C TRP A 216 0.72 -3.70 -4.05
N PHE A 217 -0.44 -3.57 -4.70
CA PHE A 217 -1.53 -4.54 -4.65
C PHE A 217 -1.10 -5.94 -5.10
N PHE A 218 -0.34 -6.05 -6.19
CA PHE A 218 0.16 -7.33 -6.69
C PHE A 218 1.33 -7.88 -5.85
N SER A 219 2.14 -7.01 -5.26
CA SER A 219 3.30 -7.40 -4.46
C SER A 219 2.94 -7.99 -3.09
N VAL A 220 1.74 -7.70 -2.57
CA VAL A 220 1.29 -8.16 -1.25
C VAL A 220 0.43 -9.41 -1.34
N ASN A 221 0.73 -10.41 -0.51
CA ASN A 221 -0.09 -11.62 -0.34
C ASN A 221 -0.81 -11.64 1.03
N LYS A 222 -1.56 -10.57 1.30
CA LYS A 222 -2.37 -10.38 2.52
C LYS A 222 -3.77 -9.95 2.13
N TRP A 223 -4.77 -10.29 2.94
CA TRP A 223 -6.16 -9.96 2.65
C TRP A 223 -6.44 -8.46 2.70
N TRP A 224 -5.73 -7.69 3.54
CA TRP A 224 -5.95 -6.23 3.62
C TRP A 224 -5.56 -5.50 2.34
N LYS A 225 -4.81 -6.14 1.40
CA LYS A 225 -4.42 -5.52 0.13
C LYS A 225 -5.60 -5.05 -0.69
N TYR A 226 -6.77 -5.69 -0.55
CA TYR A 226 -7.98 -5.27 -1.25
C TYR A 226 -8.48 -3.90 -0.79
N ALA A 227 -8.04 -3.39 0.36
CA ALA A 227 -8.29 -2.01 0.76
C ALA A 227 -7.58 -1.00 -0.14
N LEU A 228 -6.48 -1.38 -0.81
CA LEU A 228 -5.81 -0.55 -1.82
C LEU A 228 -6.67 -0.31 -3.06
N LEU A 229 -7.72 -1.12 -3.28
CA LEU A 229 -8.65 -0.86 -4.37
C LEU A 229 -9.42 0.46 -4.17
N SER A 230 -9.58 0.94 -2.93
CA SER A 230 -10.20 2.24 -2.66
C SER A 230 -9.40 3.40 -3.27
N PRO A 231 -8.11 3.61 -2.93
CA PRO A 231 -7.30 4.62 -3.60
C PRO A 231 -7.19 4.41 -5.10
N ILE A 232 -7.04 3.16 -5.57
CA ILE A 232 -6.96 2.86 -7.01
C ILE A 232 -8.22 3.35 -7.73
N LEU A 233 -9.41 3.05 -7.20
CA LEU A 233 -10.67 3.49 -7.79
C LEU A 233 -10.74 5.01 -7.83
N ILE A 234 -10.48 5.69 -6.71
CA ILE A 234 -10.56 7.15 -6.64
C ILE A 234 -9.58 7.80 -7.62
N THR A 235 -8.34 7.30 -7.72
CA THR A 235 -7.37 7.82 -8.68
C THR A 235 -7.79 7.57 -10.14
N ILE A 236 -8.47 6.46 -10.44
CA ILE A 236 -9.04 6.23 -11.79
C ILE A 236 -10.13 7.27 -12.11
N PHE A 237 -11.04 7.55 -11.18
CA PHE A 237 -12.06 8.58 -11.36
C PHE A 237 -11.45 9.97 -11.51
N GLN A 238 -10.40 10.28 -10.74
CA GLN A 238 -9.63 11.51 -10.87
C GLN A 238 -9.01 11.69 -12.26
N ILE A 239 -8.37 10.64 -12.80
CA ILE A 239 -7.79 10.69 -14.16
C ILE A 239 -8.89 10.87 -15.21
N ARG A 240 -10.03 10.20 -15.03
CA ARG A 240 -11.16 10.31 -15.95
C ARG A 240 -11.77 11.72 -15.94
N ASN A 241 -11.89 12.34 -14.77
CA ASN A 241 -12.47 13.68 -14.64
C ASN A 241 -11.56 14.75 -15.24
N LEU A 242 -10.24 14.58 -15.12
CA LEU A 242 -9.28 15.42 -15.85
C LEU A 242 -9.47 15.38 -17.37
N LEU A 243 -9.92 14.25 -17.93
CA LEU A 243 -10.14 14.09 -19.37
C LEU A 243 -11.46 14.70 -19.85
N ASN A 244 -12.30 15.21 -18.94
CA ASN A 244 -13.60 15.75 -19.28
C ASN A 244 -13.54 17.29 -19.37
N PRO A 245 -13.53 17.88 -20.58
CA PRO A 245 -13.40 19.33 -20.76
C PRO A 245 -14.64 20.11 -20.28
N ASN A 246 -15.77 19.44 -20.04
CA ASN A 246 -17.03 20.08 -19.65
C ASN A 246 -17.22 20.17 -18.12
N GLN A 247 -16.21 19.83 -17.32
CA GLN A 247 -16.28 19.92 -15.86
C GLN A 247 -15.53 21.16 -15.35
N ASP A 248 -16.30 22.23 -15.06
CA ASP A 248 -15.79 23.48 -14.49
C ASP A 248 -15.32 23.35 -13.02
N VAL A 249 -15.66 22.23 -12.35
CA VAL A 249 -15.32 21.98 -10.94
C VAL A 249 -14.37 20.80 -10.85
N PHE A 250 -13.09 21.13 -10.62
CA PHE A 250 -12.08 20.17 -10.22
C PHE A 250 -12.50 19.46 -8.92
N ASP A 251 -12.41 18.12 -8.91
CA ASP A 251 -12.26 17.27 -7.72
C ASP A 251 -13.49 16.98 -6.84
N GLU A 252 -14.68 17.54 -7.08
CA GLU A 252 -15.85 17.24 -6.22
C GLU A 252 -16.61 15.98 -6.59
N TYR A 253 -16.67 15.66 -7.89
CA TYR A 253 -17.54 14.60 -8.41
C TYR A 253 -16.94 13.21 -8.28
N GLU A 254 -15.60 13.08 -8.33
CA GLU A 254 -14.91 11.79 -8.38
C GLU A 254 -15.22 10.86 -7.19
N ILE A 255 -15.27 11.39 -5.96
CA ILE A 255 -15.54 10.57 -4.77
C ILE A 255 -17.01 10.18 -4.73
N ILE A 256 -17.90 11.09 -5.13
CA ILE A 256 -19.36 10.83 -5.18
C ILE A 256 -19.65 9.75 -6.24
N GLU A 257 -19.01 9.86 -7.40
CA GLU A 257 -19.12 8.87 -8.48
C GLU A 257 -18.48 7.52 -8.13
N ALA A 258 -17.40 7.53 -7.35
CA ALA A 258 -16.77 6.32 -6.83
C ALA A 258 -17.58 5.66 -5.71
N LEU A 259 -18.48 6.39 -5.04
CA LEU A 259 -19.15 5.95 -3.81
C LEU A 259 -19.89 4.60 -3.94
N PRO A 260 -20.64 4.31 -5.03
CA PRO A 260 -21.27 3.00 -5.20
C PRO A 260 -20.26 1.85 -5.23
N LEU A 261 -19.13 2.05 -5.93
CA LEU A 261 -18.05 1.05 -6.03
C LEU A 261 -17.29 0.92 -4.70
N LEU A 262 -17.03 2.03 -4.01
CA LEU A 262 -16.40 2.03 -2.68
C LEU A 262 -17.28 1.31 -1.65
N THR A 263 -18.59 1.51 -1.70
CA THR A 263 -19.55 0.82 -0.83
C THR A 263 -19.54 -0.68 -1.08
N PHE A 264 -19.59 -1.09 -2.35
CA PHE A 264 -19.46 -2.50 -2.72
C PHE A 264 -18.12 -3.09 -2.24
N LEU A 265 -17.02 -2.37 -2.43
CA LEU A 265 -15.70 -2.77 -1.96
C LEU A 265 -15.62 -2.91 -0.43
N ALA A 266 -16.26 -2.01 0.32
CA ALA A 266 -16.33 -2.09 1.78
C ALA A 266 -17.06 -3.36 2.25
N LEU A 267 -18.17 -3.73 1.61
CA LEU A 267 -18.87 -4.99 1.89
C LEU A 267 -17.98 -6.20 1.60
N LEU A 268 -17.27 -6.19 0.47
CA LEU A 268 -16.33 -7.24 0.10
C LEU A 268 -15.19 -7.36 1.13
N LEU A 269 -14.67 -6.24 1.64
CA LEU A 269 -13.65 -6.22 2.69
C LEU A 269 -14.14 -6.83 4.01
N ILE A 270 -15.40 -6.60 4.40
CA ILE A 270 -15.98 -7.23 5.59
C ILE A 270 -16.00 -8.76 5.43
N VAL A 271 -16.43 -9.27 4.28
CA VAL A 271 -16.46 -10.71 3.99
C VAL A 271 -15.06 -11.31 3.99
N LEU A 272 -14.10 -10.64 3.36
CA LEU A 272 -12.70 -11.08 3.34
C LEU A 272 -12.05 -11.04 4.74
N SER A 273 -12.36 -10.02 5.54
CA SER A 273 -11.88 -9.87 6.90
C SER A 273 -12.37 -11.02 7.79
N LYS A 274 -13.64 -11.43 7.64
CA LYS A 274 -14.19 -12.61 8.34
C LYS A 274 -13.42 -13.88 7.98
N THR A 275 -13.24 -14.13 6.69
CA THR A 275 -12.49 -15.30 6.19
C THR A 275 -11.04 -15.29 6.67
N ALA A 276 -10.42 -14.11 6.73
CA ALA A 276 -9.07 -13.95 7.25
C ALA A 276 -9.00 -14.28 8.75
N LYS A 277 -9.96 -13.80 9.55
CA LYS A 277 -10.06 -14.11 10.98
C LYS A 277 -10.06 -15.60 11.24
N ASP A 278 -10.90 -16.34 10.50
CA ASP A 278 -11.04 -17.78 10.67
C ASP A 278 -9.72 -18.49 10.34
N LYS A 279 -9.02 -18.05 9.28
CA LYS A 279 -7.69 -18.55 8.91
C LYS A 279 -6.63 -18.26 9.99
N TYR A 280 -6.68 -17.08 10.63
CA TYR A 280 -5.79 -16.70 11.72
C TYR A 280 -6.00 -17.59 12.96
N ILE A 281 -7.25 -17.77 13.38
CA ILE A 281 -7.60 -18.60 14.53
C ILE A 281 -7.25 -20.06 14.26
N PHE A 282 -7.61 -20.58 13.08
CA PHE A 282 -7.28 -21.95 12.67
C PHE A 282 -5.77 -22.20 12.77
N ARG A 283 -4.96 -21.30 12.21
CA ARG A 283 -3.49 -21.45 12.24
C ARG A 283 -2.96 -21.44 13.67
N ALA A 284 -3.46 -20.56 14.53
CA ALA A 284 -3.03 -20.51 15.93
C ALA A 284 -3.38 -21.79 16.71
N ILE A 285 -4.58 -22.34 16.52
CA ILE A 285 -4.99 -23.60 17.15
C ILE A 285 -4.20 -24.77 16.55
N PHE A 286 -3.95 -24.76 15.25
CA PHE A 286 -3.16 -25.79 14.57
C PHE A 286 -1.75 -25.83 15.13
N ASP A 287 -1.07 -24.69 15.18
CA ASP A 287 0.30 -24.57 15.69
C ASP A 287 0.36 -25.00 17.17
N GLN A 288 -0.63 -24.63 17.98
CA GLN A 288 -0.77 -25.14 19.35
C GLN A 288 -0.90 -26.66 19.42
N THR A 289 -1.75 -27.23 18.56
CA THR A 289 -2.03 -28.68 18.57
C THR A 289 -0.78 -29.46 18.15
N VAL A 290 -0.04 -28.98 17.14
CA VAL A 290 1.25 -29.56 16.75
C VAL A 290 2.24 -29.52 17.91
N MET A 291 2.39 -28.37 18.58
CA MET A 291 3.30 -28.25 19.73
C MET A 291 2.93 -29.20 20.89
N LEU A 292 1.63 -29.38 21.17
CA LEU A 292 1.17 -30.32 22.19
C LEU A 292 1.51 -31.77 21.82
N ILE A 293 1.30 -32.13 20.56
CA ILE A 293 1.63 -33.46 20.03
C ILE A 293 3.14 -33.71 20.12
N GLU A 294 3.98 -32.75 19.73
CA GLU A 294 5.44 -32.89 19.77
C GLU A 294 5.97 -33.02 21.20
N ARG A 295 5.43 -32.25 22.15
CA ARG A 295 5.77 -32.40 23.57
C ARG A 295 5.40 -33.78 24.12
N LYS A 296 4.30 -34.37 23.66
CA LYS A 296 3.91 -35.74 24.04
C LYS A 296 4.79 -36.80 23.37
N ALA A 297 5.15 -36.61 22.11
CA ALA A 297 6.03 -37.52 21.36
C ALA A 297 7.39 -37.69 22.04
N GLN A 298 7.90 -36.64 22.68
CA GLN A 298 9.15 -36.69 23.43
C GLN A 298 9.09 -37.50 24.74
N ARG A 299 7.90 -37.91 25.23
CA ARG A 299 7.73 -38.48 26.58
C ARG A 299 7.42 -40.00 26.64
N LYS A 300 7.10 -40.73 25.55
CA LYS A 300 6.62 -42.14 25.65
C LYS A 300 6.87 -43.08 24.45
N ASN A 301 6.61 -44.38 24.70
CA ASN A 301 6.81 -45.61 23.90
C ASN A 301 6.27 -45.64 22.44
N GLN A 302 6.84 -46.54 21.63
CA GLN A 302 6.58 -46.79 20.19
C GLN A 302 5.09 -46.85 19.75
N LYS A 303 4.18 -47.40 20.58
CA LYS A 303 2.73 -47.50 20.25
C LYS A 303 1.99 -46.16 20.31
N GLU A 304 2.45 -45.21 21.13
CA GLU A 304 1.89 -43.85 21.16
C GLU A 304 2.46 -42.97 20.05
N MET A 305 3.71 -43.19 19.64
CA MET A 305 4.31 -42.56 18.45
C MET A 305 3.45 -42.80 17.19
N GLN A 306 2.98 -44.03 16.97
CA GLN A 306 2.08 -44.33 15.83
C GLN A 306 0.73 -43.60 15.91
N ARG A 307 0.19 -43.37 17.11
CA ARG A 307 -1.06 -42.61 17.30
C ARG A 307 -0.85 -41.11 17.09
N ILE A 308 0.29 -40.60 17.54
CA ILE A 308 0.73 -39.22 17.35
C ILE A 308 0.96 -38.93 15.86
N GLU A 309 1.56 -39.87 15.13
CA GLU A 309 1.82 -39.75 13.71
C GLU A 309 0.51 -39.73 12.90
N LYS A 310 -0.45 -40.62 13.22
CA LYS A 310 -1.82 -40.55 12.67
C LYS A 310 -2.52 -39.23 12.98
N ALA A 311 -2.39 -38.70 14.20
CA ALA A 311 -2.97 -37.41 14.56
C ALA A 311 -2.29 -36.25 13.79
N LYS A 312 -0.98 -36.31 13.54
CA LYS A 312 -0.25 -35.35 12.68
C LYS A 312 -0.74 -35.43 11.23
N GLU A 313 -0.93 -36.63 10.68
CA GLU A 313 -1.44 -36.84 9.34
C GLU A 313 -2.88 -36.29 9.17
N GLU A 314 -3.76 -36.58 10.14
CA GLU A 314 -5.11 -35.99 10.17
C GLU A 314 -5.07 -34.46 10.24
N LEU A 315 -4.16 -33.89 11.05
CA LEU A 315 -3.96 -32.45 11.12
C LEU A 315 -3.52 -31.88 9.76
N HIS A 316 -2.53 -32.51 9.13
CA HIS A 316 -2.02 -32.10 7.82
C HIS A 316 -3.07 -32.21 6.72
N HIS A 317 -3.95 -33.21 6.79
CA HIS A 317 -5.10 -33.35 5.91
C HIS A 317 -6.13 -32.22 6.13
N LEU A 318 -6.45 -31.89 7.38
CA LEU A 318 -7.33 -30.76 7.73
C LEU A 318 -6.75 -29.40 7.26
N LYS A 319 -5.42 -29.24 7.30
CA LYS A 319 -4.73 -28.04 6.78
C LYS A 319 -4.89 -27.87 5.27
N ARG A 320 -4.99 -28.96 4.51
CA ARG A 320 -5.21 -28.93 3.05
C ARG A 320 -6.64 -28.59 2.66
N THR A 321 -7.62 -28.84 3.56
CA THR A 321 -9.05 -28.72 3.25
C THR A 321 -9.65 -27.36 3.65
N GLY A 322 -9.12 -26.70 4.69
CA GLY A 322 -9.23 -25.24 4.89
C GLY A 322 -10.63 -24.63 4.99
N LYS A 323 -11.66 -25.39 5.40
CA LYS A 323 -13.05 -24.94 5.53
C LYS A 323 -13.43 -24.64 6.99
N GLU A 324 -14.51 -23.88 7.19
CA GLU A 324 -15.07 -23.55 8.53
C GLU A 324 -15.45 -24.79 9.35
N THR A 325 -15.90 -25.87 8.69
CA THR A 325 -16.10 -27.19 9.28
C THR A 325 -14.84 -27.78 9.90
N ASP A 326 -13.66 -27.37 9.44
CA ASP A 326 -12.38 -27.89 9.91
C ASP A 326 -11.94 -27.20 11.20
N LEU A 327 -12.41 -25.97 11.49
CA LEU A 327 -12.14 -25.31 12.78
C LEU A 327 -12.81 -26.05 13.94
N LYS A 328 -14.08 -26.45 13.79
CA LYS A 328 -14.80 -27.25 14.79
C LYS A 328 -14.10 -28.60 15.00
N LYS A 329 -13.74 -29.29 13.92
CA LYS A 329 -13.00 -30.57 13.99
C LYS A 329 -11.64 -30.41 14.68
N LEU A 330 -10.93 -29.32 14.41
CA LEU A 330 -9.65 -29.02 15.04
C LEU A 330 -9.80 -28.73 16.54
N MET A 331 -10.84 -28.00 16.95
CA MET A 331 -11.18 -27.78 18.36
C MET A 331 -11.52 -29.09 19.08
N ASP A 332 -12.31 -29.96 18.45
CA ASP A 332 -12.66 -31.27 18.99
C ASP A 332 -11.43 -32.16 19.13
N LEU A 333 -10.54 -32.17 18.13
CA LEU A 333 -9.29 -32.92 18.18
C LEU A 333 -8.37 -32.41 19.29
N LYS A 334 -8.22 -31.09 19.40
CA LYS A 334 -7.49 -30.46 20.51
C LYS A 334 -8.07 -30.87 21.87
N LYS A 335 -9.40 -30.79 22.03
CA LYS A 335 -10.09 -31.16 23.28
C LYS A 335 -9.89 -32.64 23.61
N LYS A 336 -9.98 -33.54 22.62
CA LYS A 336 -9.68 -34.97 22.81
C LYS A 336 -8.25 -35.21 23.29
N LEU A 337 -7.28 -34.53 22.69
CA LEU A 337 -5.87 -34.61 23.09
C LEU A 337 -5.64 -34.06 24.51
N GLU A 338 -6.31 -32.97 24.88
CA GLU A 338 -6.26 -32.38 26.23
C GLU A 338 -6.89 -33.30 27.30
N VAL A 339 -8.04 -33.91 27.02
CA VAL A 339 -8.65 -34.89 27.95
C VAL A 339 -7.72 -36.10 28.15
N GLN A 340 -7.06 -36.55 27.09
CA GLN A 340 -6.05 -37.61 27.17
C GLN A 340 -4.73 -37.16 27.83
N LEU A 341 -4.51 -35.85 28.02
CA LEU A 341 -3.37 -35.29 28.76
C LEU A 341 -3.63 -35.21 30.27
N HIS A 342 -4.90 -35.20 30.70
CA HIS A 342 -5.28 -35.09 32.12
C HIS A 342 -5.71 -36.42 32.76
N LYS A 343 -5.83 -37.50 31.99
CA LYS A 343 -6.15 -38.85 32.49
C LYS A 343 -4.92 -39.67 32.92
N GLU A 344 -3.72 -39.11 32.81
CA GLU A 344 -2.45 -39.66 33.31
C GLU A 344 -1.83 -38.68 34.30
#